data_AF-A0A8H6QP75-F1
#
_entry.id   AF-A0A8H6QP75-F1
#
_cell.length_a   1.000
_cell.length_b   1.000
_cell.length_c   1.000
_cell.angle_alpha   90.00
_cell.angle_beta   90.00
_cell.angle_gamma   90.00
#
_symmetry.space_group_name_H-M   'P 1'
#
loop_
_entity.id
_entity.type
_entity.pdbx_description
1 polymer ?
#
loop_
_entity_poly.entity_id
_entity_poly.type
_entity_poly.pdbx_seq_one_letter_code
_entity_poly.pdbx_strand_id
1 'polypeptide(L)'
;MQGSNNPSLPRIVIDPSSPQSPTISCAFSPSTPTNSTSSRSTLKPSQPPSQAESRPGRRPSKAHPSFQPILRHLRTPLCPLVSSTTGLQHPEFPKTLLAYHLLTNRQLDDLARHFHQVWPPVEGTRAYPVSIPAWIGTQGEKSVDLQTKRRRFGRFIGLRGCESPTVREHGEDETEELLARMEWEWEQGLLQAQRDDPDAIWRWKAWGR
;
A
#
# COMPACT_ATOMS: atom_id res chain seq x y z
N MET A 1 -56.24 19.92 -9.68
CA MET A 1 -55.78 18.65 -9.03
C MET A 1 -55.25 17.76 -10.15
N GLN A 2 -54.08 17.13 -10.19
CA GLN A 2 -52.83 16.96 -9.42
C GLN A 2 -51.73 17.05 -10.52
N GLY A 3 -50.52 17.61 -10.39
CA GLY A 3 -49.57 17.56 -9.28
C GLY A 3 -48.51 16.46 -9.50
N SER A 4 -47.77 16.45 -10.62
CA SER A 4 -46.76 15.43 -10.96
C SER A 4 -45.42 15.70 -10.27
N ASN A 5 -45.13 14.99 -9.18
CA ASN A 5 -43.84 15.07 -8.46
C ASN A 5 -42.86 13.99 -8.96
N ASN A 6 -41.74 14.42 -9.56
CA ASN A 6 -40.53 13.62 -9.76
C ASN A 6 -39.72 13.56 -8.46
N PRO A 7 -39.28 12.39 -7.96
CA PRO A 7 -38.31 12.33 -6.89
C PRO A 7 -36.89 12.51 -7.45
N SER A 8 -36.31 13.69 -7.28
CA SER A 8 -34.89 13.97 -7.54
C SER A 8 -34.00 13.36 -6.46
N LEU A 9 -32.89 12.77 -6.88
CA LEU A 9 -31.85 12.20 -6.01
C LEU A 9 -31.18 13.28 -5.14
N PRO A 10 -30.75 12.96 -3.90
CA PRO A 10 -30.12 13.94 -3.02
C PRO A 10 -28.75 14.34 -3.56
N ARG A 11 -28.61 15.63 -3.88
CA ARG A 11 -27.36 16.28 -4.26
C ARG A 11 -26.49 16.41 -3.00
N ILE A 12 -25.42 15.63 -2.91
CA ILE A 12 -24.44 15.75 -1.83
C ILE A 12 -23.73 17.11 -1.97
N VAL A 13 -24.01 18.02 -1.04
CA VAL A 13 -23.29 19.27 -0.86
C VAL A 13 -22.11 18.98 0.07
N ILE A 14 -20.89 19.09 -0.45
CA ILE A 14 -19.68 18.99 0.37
C ILE A 14 -19.39 20.40 0.90
N ASP A 15 -19.64 20.61 2.19
CA ASP A 15 -19.23 21.81 2.93
C ASP A 15 -17.72 21.71 3.24
N PRO A 16 -16.87 22.66 2.83
CA PRO A 16 -15.44 22.63 3.07
C PRO A 16 -15.00 23.07 4.48
N SER A 17 -15.90 23.05 5.48
CA SER A 17 -15.63 23.66 6.79
C SER A 17 -15.78 22.66 7.95
N SER A 18 -14.64 22.30 8.59
CA SER A 18 -14.48 21.76 9.97
C SER A 18 -14.34 20.22 10.15
N PRO A 19 -13.73 19.72 11.25
CA PRO A 19 -12.34 19.94 11.68
C PRO A 19 -11.54 18.63 11.86
N GLN A 20 -10.21 18.79 11.80
CA GLN A 20 -9.12 17.96 12.34
C GLN A 20 -9.46 16.56 12.92
N SER A 21 -9.04 15.53 12.20
CA SER A 21 -8.91 14.16 12.70
C SER A 21 -7.99 14.10 13.94
N PRO A 22 -8.27 13.23 14.94
CA PRO A 22 -7.45 13.13 16.13
C PRO A 22 -6.05 12.63 15.74
N THR A 23 -5.04 13.43 16.09
CA THR A 23 -3.64 13.03 16.02
C THR A 23 -3.42 12.00 17.12
N ILE A 24 -3.38 10.71 16.77
CA ILE A 24 -2.94 9.67 17.70
C ILE A 24 -1.44 9.86 17.91
N SER A 25 -1.09 10.53 19.01
CA SER A 25 0.27 10.74 19.45
C SER A 25 0.79 9.45 20.09
N CYS A 26 1.47 8.62 19.31
CA CYS A 26 2.28 7.53 19.85
C CYS A 26 3.65 8.08 20.29
N ALA A 27 3.67 8.77 21.42
CA ALA A 27 4.91 9.16 22.08
C ALA A 27 5.43 7.99 22.92
N PHE A 28 6.39 7.24 22.39
CA PHE A 28 7.22 6.34 23.20
C PHE A 28 8.69 6.74 23.05
N SER A 29 9.19 7.39 24.10
CA SER A 29 10.60 7.71 24.29
C SER A 29 11.39 6.45 24.63
N PRO A 30 12.51 6.15 23.96
CA PRO A 30 13.42 5.10 24.41
C PRO A 30 14.29 5.63 25.55
N SER A 31 14.06 5.13 26.77
CA SER A 31 14.96 5.32 27.91
C SER A 31 16.30 4.64 27.65
N THR A 32 17.38 5.40 27.67
CA THR A 32 18.75 4.90 27.67
C THR A 32 19.17 4.47 29.09
N PRO A 33 19.79 3.29 29.27
CA PRO A 33 20.48 2.99 30.51
C PRO A 33 21.90 3.60 30.46
N THR A 34 22.18 4.45 31.45
CA THR A 34 23.52 4.91 31.82
C THR A 34 24.10 3.92 32.83
N ASN A 35 25.37 3.53 32.65
CA ASN A 35 26.20 3.03 33.73
C ASN A 35 27.68 3.39 33.46
N SER A 36 28.14 4.38 34.22
CA SER A 36 29.38 4.48 35.00
C SER A 36 30.38 3.31 34.96
N THR A 37 31.69 3.37 35.21
CA THR A 37 32.75 4.38 35.45
C THR A 37 34.03 3.54 35.68
N SER A 38 35.22 4.14 35.48
CA SER A 38 36.58 3.63 35.79
C SER A 38 37.16 2.63 34.77
N SER A 39 38.43 2.71 34.35
CA SER A 39 39.61 3.17 35.06
C SER A 39 40.69 3.76 34.14
N ARG A 40 41.37 4.75 34.72
CA ARG A 40 42.61 5.41 34.32
C ARG A 40 43.78 4.43 34.19
N SER A 41 44.52 4.51 33.08
CA SER A 41 45.94 4.14 33.03
C SER A 41 46.67 4.95 31.95
N THR A 42 47.45 5.91 32.43
CA THR A 42 48.47 6.68 31.72
C THR A 42 49.69 5.81 31.45
N LEU A 43 50.09 5.64 30.18
CA LEU A 43 51.48 5.39 29.81
C LEU A 43 51.79 6.05 28.44
N LYS A 44 52.74 6.98 28.47
CA LYS A 44 53.50 7.55 27.35
C LYS A 44 54.95 7.08 27.58
N PRO A 45 55.68 6.59 26.56
CA PRO A 45 56.68 7.47 25.95
C PRO A 45 57.00 7.25 24.45
N SER A 46 57.19 8.39 23.78
CA SER A 46 58.19 8.71 22.73
C SER A 46 58.45 7.79 21.54
N GLN A 47 58.09 8.25 20.33
CA GLN A 47 58.85 8.07 19.08
C GLN A 47 58.56 9.21 18.06
N PRO A 48 59.46 9.47 17.08
CA PRO A 48 59.67 10.78 16.42
C PRO A 48 58.70 11.10 15.26
N PRO A 49 58.64 12.35 14.77
CA PRO A 49 57.71 12.76 13.72
C PRO A 49 58.19 12.26 12.35
N SER A 50 57.67 11.12 11.90
CA SER A 50 57.80 10.71 10.50
C SER A 50 56.68 11.35 9.69
N GLN A 51 57.09 12.01 8.60
CA GLN A 51 56.27 12.85 7.75
C GLN A 51 54.98 12.16 7.30
N ALA A 52 53.85 12.71 7.72
CA ALA A 52 52.55 12.36 7.17
C ALA A 52 52.44 13.04 5.80
N GLU A 53 52.75 12.29 4.74
CA GLU A 53 52.30 12.63 3.39
C GLU A 53 50.77 12.76 3.41
N SER A 54 50.30 13.99 3.28
CA SER A 54 48.89 14.32 3.18
C SER A 54 48.34 13.73 1.88
N ARG A 55 47.84 12.50 1.95
CA ARG A 55 46.96 11.96 0.90
C ARG A 55 45.86 12.99 0.66
N PRO A 56 45.59 13.39 -0.60
CA PRO A 56 44.53 14.35 -0.89
C PRO A 56 43.23 13.78 -0.36
N GLY A 57 42.69 14.42 0.67
CA GLY A 57 41.43 14.04 1.30
C GLY A 57 40.36 13.93 0.22
N ARG A 58 39.93 12.70 -0.04
CA ARG A 58 38.82 12.40 -0.94
C ARG A 58 37.61 13.15 -0.39
N ARG A 59 37.25 14.27 -1.04
CA ARG A 59 36.10 15.08 -0.64
C ARG A 59 34.89 14.13 -0.55
N PRO A 60 34.12 14.16 0.54
CA PRO A 60 32.95 13.31 0.64
C PRO A 60 32.04 13.64 -0.54
N SER A 61 31.76 12.64 -1.37
CA SER A 61 30.83 12.76 -2.48
C SER A 61 29.51 13.29 -1.92
N LYS A 62 29.05 14.43 -2.43
CA LYS A 62 27.76 15.00 -2.05
C LYS A 62 26.70 13.91 -2.26
N ALA A 63 25.94 13.60 -1.21
CA ALA A 63 24.88 12.60 -1.30
C ALA A 63 23.87 13.01 -2.38
N HIS A 64 23.27 12.03 -3.05
CA HIS A 64 22.22 12.28 -4.03
C HIS A 64 21.09 13.10 -3.37
N PRO A 65 20.51 14.10 -4.06
CA PRO A 65 19.50 14.99 -3.48
C PRO A 65 18.28 14.26 -2.88
N SER A 66 17.94 13.07 -3.39
CA SER A 66 16.84 12.25 -2.85
C SER A 66 17.19 11.42 -1.61
N PHE A 67 18.47 11.32 -1.22
CA PHE A 67 18.89 10.45 -0.12
C PHE A 67 18.21 10.81 1.20
N GLN A 68 18.22 12.09 1.58
CA GLN A 68 17.60 12.56 2.82
C GLN A 68 16.07 12.41 2.83
N PRO A 69 15.34 12.79 1.76
CA PRO A 69 13.91 12.49 1.63
C PRO A 69 13.58 11.00 1.79
N ILE A 70 14.30 10.11 1.10
CA ILE A 70 14.08 8.67 1.15
C ILE A 70 14.37 8.15 2.56
N LEU A 71 15.48 8.56 3.17
CA LEU A 71 15.83 8.12 4.52
C LEU A 71 14.78 8.56 5.55
N ARG A 72 14.24 9.78 5.41
CA ARG A 72 13.12 10.25 6.25
C ARG A 72 11.88 9.38 6.06
N HIS A 73 11.53 9.07 4.81
CA HIS A 73 10.41 8.19 4.50
C HIS A 73 10.59 6.78 5.09
N LEU A 74 11.76 6.17 4.92
CA LEU A 74 12.06 4.84 5.46
C LEU A 74 12.05 4.81 7.01
N ARG A 75 12.28 5.94 7.67
CA ARG A 75 12.19 6.08 9.13
C ARG A 75 10.76 6.29 9.65
N THR A 76 9.76 6.40 8.78
CA THR A 76 8.36 6.56 9.19
C THR A 76 7.95 5.41 10.11
N PRO A 77 7.46 5.67 11.33
CA PRO A 77 7.02 4.63 12.25
C PRO A 77 5.75 3.97 11.76
N LEU A 78 5.59 2.68 12.06
CA LEU A 78 4.37 1.93 11.80
C LEU A 78 3.73 1.52 13.12
N CYS A 79 2.41 1.69 13.22
CA CYS A 79 1.64 1.27 14.39
C CYS A 79 1.37 -0.24 14.33
N PRO A 80 1.61 -0.98 15.43
CA PRO A 80 1.35 -2.41 15.47
C PRO A 80 -0.14 -2.72 15.41
N LEU A 81 -0.49 -3.71 14.60
CA LEU A 81 -1.82 -4.30 14.59
C LEU A 81 -1.96 -5.37 15.67
N VAL A 82 -3.18 -5.55 16.16
CA VAL A 82 -3.55 -6.62 17.11
C VAL A 82 -4.32 -7.73 16.39
N SER A 83 -4.14 -8.96 16.86
CA SER A 83 -4.93 -10.08 16.37
C SER A 83 -6.40 -9.95 16.79
N SER A 84 -7.34 -10.33 15.92
CA SER A 84 -8.78 -10.25 16.20
C SER A 84 -9.22 -11.24 17.28
N THR A 85 -8.51 -12.35 17.44
CA THR A 85 -8.85 -13.40 18.41
C THR A 85 -8.10 -13.25 19.73
N THR A 86 -6.81 -12.93 19.68
CA THR A 86 -5.97 -12.84 20.89
C THR A 86 -5.85 -11.43 21.46
N GLY A 87 -6.14 -10.40 20.66
CA GLY A 87 -5.89 -9.00 21.03
C GLY A 87 -4.41 -8.63 21.17
N LEU A 88 -3.49 -9.54 20.83
CA LEU A 88 -2.05 -9.32 20.98
C LEU A 88 -1.39 -8.92 19.66
N GLN A 89 -0.36 -8.08 19.77
CA GLN A 89 0.54 -7.75 18.67
C GLN A 89 1.53 -8.89 18.39
N HIS A 90 1.94 -9.03 17.13
CA HIS A 90 3.00 -9.97 16.77
C HIS A 90 4.38 -9.41 17.21
N PRO A 91 5.27 -10.20 17.82
CA PRO A 91 6.58 -9.72 18.30
C PRO A 91 7.47 -9.19 17.17
N GLU A 92 7.35 -9.75 15.96
CA GLU A 92 8.11 -9.32 14.78
C GLU A 92 7.37 -8.30 13.90
N PHE A 93 6.31 -7.66 14.40
CA PHE A 93 5.64 -6.61 13.64
C PHE A 93 6.61 -5.46 13.33
N PRO A 94 6.70 -5.00 12.06
CA PRO A 94 7.67 -3.98 11.67
C PRO A 94 7.37 -2.64 12.35
N LYS A 95 8.36 -2.06 13.02
CA LYS A 95 8.21 -0.77 13.74
C LYS A 95 8.36 0.46 12.83
N THR A 96 8.94 0.28 11.64
CA THR A 96 9.19 1.35 10.66
C THR A 96 9.00 0.84 9.23
N LEU A 97 8.85 1.75 8.26
CA LEU A 97 8.81 1.39 6.85
C LEU A 97 10.09 0.66 6.40
N LEU A 98 11.26 1.05 6.88
CA LEU A 98 12.51 0.33 6.63
C LEU A 98 12.42 -1.12 7.11
N ALA A 99 11.98 -1.33 8.36
CA ALA A 99 11.86 -2.67 8.92
C ALA A 99 10.88 -3.53 8.12
N TYR A 100 9.76 -2.95 7.67
CA TYR A 100 8.82 -3.61 6.77
C TYR A 100 9.47 -4.05 5.45
N HIS A 101 10.28 -3.19 4.81
CA HIS A 101 11.00 -3.53 3.59
C HIS A 101 12.12 -4.56 3.78
N LEU A 102 12.49 -4.86 5.02
CA LEU A 102 13.49 -5.86 5.38
C LEU A 102 12.88 -7.19 5.85
N LEU A 103 11.54 -7.30 5.93
CA LEU A 103 10.88 -8.55 6.31
C LEU A 103 11.25 -9.69 5.36
N THR A 104 11.57 -10.83 5.97
CA THR A 104 11.90 -12.10 5.30
C THR A 104 10.63 -12.89 4.94
N ASN A 105 10.78 -13.91 4.10
CA ASN A 105 9.67 -14.82 3.76
C ASN A 105 9.06 -15.45 5.02
N ARG A 106 9.91 -15.99 5.91
CA ARG A 106 9.45 -16.64 7.14
C ARG A 106 8.64 -15.69 8.02
N GLN A 107 9.13 -14.47 8.21
CA GLN A 107 8.45 -13.45 9.02
C GLN A 107 7.10 -13.05 8.43
N LEU A 108 7.00 -12.93 7.10
CA LEU A 108 5.72 -12.66 6.44
C LEU A 108 4.74 -13.82 6.59
N ASP A 109 5.23 -15.06 6.54
CA ASP A 109 4.42 -16.26 6.75
C ASP A 109 3.92 -16.36 8.20
N ASP A 110 4.78 -16.04 9.17
CA ASP A 110 4.43 -15.96 10.60
C ASP A 110 3.38 -14.86 10.86
N LEU A 111 3.56 -13.68 10.27
CA LEU A 111 2.61 -12.58 10.34
C LEU A 111 1.26 -12.95 9.71
N ALA A 112 1.26 -13.58 8.53
CA ALA A 112 0.02 -14.00 7.87
C ALA A 112 -0.78 -14.99 8.73
N ARG A 113 -0.10 -15.95 9.36
CA ARG A 113 -0.73 -16.88 10.32
C ARG A 113 -1.30 -16.16 11.54
N HIS A 114 -0.53 -15.25 12.15
CA HIS A 114 -0.95 -14.50 13.35
C HIS A 114 -2.21 -13.64 13.11
N PHE A 115 -2.34 -13.08 11.92
CA PHE A 115 -3.48 -12.25 11.52
C PHE A 115 -4.53 -12.99 10.69
N HIS A 116 -4.55 -14.33 10.74
CA HIS A 116 -5.56 -15.17 10.09
C HIS A 116 -5.71 -14.94 8.57
N GLN A 117 -4.63 -14.54 7.89
CA GLN A 117 -4.58 -14.36 6.44
C GLN A 117 -4.14 -15.67 5.74
N VAL A 118 -4.86 -16.76 6.01
CA VAL A 118 -4.51 -18.14 5.63
C VAL A 118 -5.64 -18.82 4.84
N TRP A 119 -5.32 -19.93 4.18
CA TRP A 119 -6.28 -20.82 3.52
C TRP A 119 -6.29 -22.22 4.17
N PRO A 120 -7.46 -22.85 4.38
CA PRO A 120 -8.80 -22.29 4.27
C PRO A 120 -9.05 -21.12 5.24
N PRO A 121 -10.00 -20.21 4.95
CA PRO A 121 -10.30 -19.09 5.83
C PRO A 121 -10.86 -19.60 7.17
N VAL A 122 -10.46 -18.94 8.26
CA VAL A 122 -10.94 -19.24 9.61
C VAL A 122 -11.88 -18.14 10.08
N GLU A 123 -12.59 -18.35 11.19
CA GLU A 123 -13.53 -17.36 11.74
C GLU A 123 -12.87 -15.98 11.96
N GLY A 124 -11.63 -15.98 12.46
CA GLY A 124 -10.83 -14.77 12.67
C GLY A 124 -10.53 -13.98 11.39
N THR A 125 -10.53 -14.62 10.22
CA THR A 125 -10.26 -13.95 8.92
C THR A 125 -11.33 -12.90 8.60
N ARG A 126 -12.60 -13.17 8.95
CA ARG A 126 -13.73 -12.27 8.67
C ARG A 126 -13.84 -11.09 9.63
N ALA A 127 -13.07 -11.10 10.73
CA ALA A 127 -13.08 -10.04 11.72
C ALA A 127 -12.21 -8.83 11.32
N TYR A 128 -11.40 -8.96 10.27
CA TYR A 128 -10.58 -7.86 9.76
C TYR A 128 -11.30 -7.08 8.64
N PRO A 129 -11.18 -5.75 8.61
CA PRO A 129 -11.83 -4.91 7.60
C PRO A 129 -11.24 -5.08 6.20
N VAL A 130 -10.00 -5.57 6.12
CA VAL A 130 -9.28 -5.82 4.87
C VAL A 130 -8.82 -7.27 4.88
N SER A 131 -9.20 -8.03 3.85
CA SER A 131 -8.67 -9.36 3.57
C SER A 131 -7.71 -9.30 2.39
N ILE A 132 -6.71 -10.19 2.41
CA ILE A 132 -5.75 -10.33 1.31
C ILE A 132 -5.80 -11.74 0.75
N PRO A 133 -5.42 -11.94 -0.53
CA PRO A 133 -5.32 -13.28 -1.08
C PRO A 133 -4.31 -14.11 -0.26
N ALA A 134 -4.79 -15.15 0.40
CA ALA A 134 -3.93 -16.02 1.19
C ALA A 134 -2.86 -16.68 0.30
N TRP A 135 -1.66 -16.83 0.86
CA TRP A 135 -0.62 -17.67 0.27
C TRP A 135 -0.24 -18.83 1.19
N ILE A 136 -0.57 -18.77 2.47
CA ILE A 136 -0.36 -19.86 3.42
C ILE A 136 -1.49 -20.87 3.27
N GLY A 137 -1.15 -22.15 3.16
CA GLY A 137 -2.09 -23.26 3.04
C GLY A 137 -2.70 -23.43 1.65
N THR A 138 -2.26 -22.65 0.66
CA THR A 138 -2.65 -22.83 -0.75
C THR A 138 -1.70 -23.80 -1.45
N GLN A 139 -2.15 -24.42 -2.55
CA GLN A 139 -1.31 -25.32 -3.36
C GLN A 139 -0.04 -24.61 -3.90
N GLY A 140 -0.12 -23.29 -4.08
CA GLY A 140 0.97 -22.43 -4.55
C GLY A 140 1.79 -21.76 -3.44
N GLU A 141 1.71 -22.17 -2.18
CA GLU A 141 2.39 -21.48 -1.08
C GLU A 141 3.89 -21.24 -1.33
N LYS A 142 4.56 -22.24 -1.93
CA LYS A 142 5.99 -22.18 -2.24
C LYS A 142 6.33 -21.38 -3.49
N SER A 143 5.36 -21.12 -4.37
CA SER A 143 5.59 -20.36 -5.61
C SER A 143 5.41 -18.86 -5.41
N VAL A 144 4.80 -18.41 -4.31
CA VAL A 144 4.62 -16.98 -4.04
C VAL A 144 5.95 -16.36 -3.61
N ASP A 145 6.40 -15.39 -4.38
CA ASP A 145 7.65 -14.67 -4.16
C ASP A 145 7.55 -13.67 -2.99
N LEU A 146 8.72 -13.30 -2.47
CA LEU A 146 8.85 -12.39 -1.33
C LEU A 146 8.17 -11.03 -1.59
N GLN A 147 8.28 -10.51 -2.82
CA GLN A 147 7.73 -9.20 -3.15
C GLN A 147 6.20 -9.25 -3.16
N THR A 148 5.59 -10.33 -3.68
CA THR A 148 4.14 -10.53 -3.60
C THR A 148 3.66 -10.68 -2.17
N LYS A 149 4.31 -11.52 -1.35
CA LYS A 149 3.96 -11.65 0.08
C LYS A 149 4.01 -10.29 0.78
N ARG A 150 5.08 -9.52 0.54
CA ARG A 150 5.23 -8.17 1.10
C ARG A 150 4.12 -7.24 0.64
N ARG A 151 3.81 -7.16 -0.66
CA ARG A 151 2.72 -6.32 -1.19
C ARG A 151 1.37 -6.69 -0.57
N ARG A 152 1.02 -7.97 -0.54
CA ARG A 152 -0.23 -8.44 0.07
C ARG A 152 -0.28 -8.02 1.54
N PHE A 153 0.76 -8.30 2.32
CA PHE A 153 0.81 -7.88 3.72
C PHE A 153 0.79 -6.36 3.91
N GLY A 154 1.48 -5.60 3.04
CA GLY A 154 1.46 -4.13 3.03
C GLY A 154 0.05 -3.57 2.84
N ARG A 155 -0.73 -4.15 1.93
CA ARG A 155 -2.15 -3.80 1.74
C ARG A 155 -2.97 -4.08 2.99
N PHE A 156 -2.74 -5.23 3.63
CA PHE A 156 -3.43 -5.60 4.87
C PHE A 156 -3.22 -4.59 5.99
N ILE A 157 -1.99 -4.09 6.14
CA ILE A 157 -1.66 -3.09 7.18
C ILE A 157 -1.90 -1.63 6.72
N GLY A 158 -2.51 -1.41 5.55
CA GLY A 158 -2.90 -0.09 5.06
C GLY A 158 -1.78 0.75 4.41
N LEU A 159 -0.69 0.13 3.95
CA LEU A 159 0.35 0.84 3.20
C LEU A 159 -0.09 1.11 1.76
N ARG A 160 0.10 2.35 1.30
CA ARG A 160 -0.12 2.75 -0.09
C ARG A 160 0.96 2.19 -1.01
N GLY A 161 0.64 1.97 -2.29
CA GLY A 161 1.58 1.42 -3.28
C GLY A 161 1.79 -0.10 -3.14
N CYS A 162 1.03 -0.74 -2.25
CA CYS A 162 1.01 -2.18 -2.04
C CYS A 162 -0.23 -2.85 -2.65
N GLU A 163 -1.01 -2.09 -3.42
CA GLU A 163 -2.07 -2.60 -4.26
C GLU A 163 -1.43 -3.60 -5.22
N SER A 164 -1.75 -4.89 -5.05
CA SER A 164 -1.26 -5.91 -5.98
C SER A 164 -1.88 -5.61 -7.34
N PRO A 165 -1.14 -5.79 -8.47
CA PRO A 165 -1.82 -6.01 -9.73
C PRO A 165 -2.77 -7.17 -9.47
N THR A 166 -4.08 -6.91 -9.53
CA THR A 166 -5.02 -7.99 -9.72
C THR A 166 -4.64 -8.55 -11.09
N VAL A 167 -3.82 -9.59 -11.13
CA VAL A 167 -3.93 -10.54 -12.22
C VAL A 167 -5.38 -10.98 -12.10
N ARG A 168 -6.22 -10.40 -12.96
CA ARG A 168 -7.60 -10.82 -13.13
C ARG A 168 -7.50 -12.23 -13.71
N GLU A 169 -7.27 -13.23 -12.86
CA GLU A 169 -7.41 -14.64 -13.28
C GLU A 169 -8.89 -15.02 -13.48
N HIS A 170 -9.80 -14.07 -13.31
CA HIS A 170 -11.13 -14.07 -13.89
C HIS A 170 -11.37 -12.72 -14.56
N GLY A 171 -11.37 -12.69 -15.89
CA GLY A 171 -11.80 -11.50 -16.60
C GLY A 171 -11.14 -11.24 -17.94
N GLU A 172 -10.78 -12.28 -18.69
CA GLU A 172 -10.67 -12.17 -20.15
C GLU A 172 -12.04 -12.54 -20.74
N ASP A 173 -12.57 -13.71 -20.37
CA ASP A 173 -13.91 -14.18 -20.79
C ASP A 173 -15.05 -13.26 -20.33
N GLU A 174 -15.08 -12.82 -19.07
CA GLU A 174 -16.14 -11.92 -18.58
C GLU A 174 -16.06 -10.52 -19.20
N THR A 175 -14.86 -10.07 -19.61
CA THR A 175 -14.71 -8.77 -20.27
C THR A 175 -15.07 -8.84 -21.74
N GLU A 176 -14.74 -9.94 -22.41
CA GLU A 176 -15.13 -10.18 -23.80
C GLU A 176 -16.64 -10.34 -23.93
N GLU A 177 -17.29 -11.12 -23.04
CA GLU A 177 -18.75 -11.23 -23.04
C GLU A 177 -19.44 -9.89 -22.76
N LEU A 178 -18.89 -9.09 -21.84
CA LEU A 178 -19.43 -7.76 -21.54
C LEU A 178 -19.23 -6.79 -22.72
N LEU A 179 -18.06 -6.84 -23.39
CA LEU A 179 -17.77 -6.06 -24.59
C LEU A 179 -18.69 -6.46 -25.76
N ALA A 180 -18.90 -7.76 -25.98
CA ALA A 180 -19.77 -8.27 -27.02
C ALA A 180 -21.24 -7.85 -26.81
N ARG A 181 -21.72 -7.83 -25.56
CA ARG A 181 -23.06 -7.31 -25.25
C ARG A 181 -23.18 -5.80 -25.51
N MET A 182 -22.17 -5.02 -25.15
CA MET A 182 -22.15 -3.58 -25.43
C MET A 182 -22.13 -3.29 -26.94
N GLU A 183 -21.35 -4.04 -27.71
CA GLU A 183 -21.29 -3.89 -29.16
C GLU A 183 -22.61 -4.27 -29.82
N TRP A 184 -23.24 -5.36 -29.39
CA TRP A 184 -24.58 -5.75 -29.85
C TRP A 184 -25.63 -4.68 -29.57
N GLU A 185 -25.68 -4.14 -28.34
CA GLU A 185 -26.63 -3.08 -27.98
C GLU A 185 -26.38 -1.80 -28.80
N TRP A 186 -25.11 -1.47 -29.07
CA TRP A 186 -24.73 -0.33 -29.91
C TRP A 186 -25.18 -0.49 -31.37
N GLU A 187 -24.95 -1.67 -31.95
CA GLU A 187 -25.38 -2.00 -33.32
C GLU A 187 -26.90 -1.98 -33.47
N GLN A 188 -27.62 -2.54 -32.49
CA GLN A 188 -29.09 -2.48 -32.46
C GLN A 188 -29.58 -1.03 -32.33
N GLY A 189 -28.91 -0.20 -31.52
CA GLY A 189 -29.20 1.23 -31.41
C GLY A 189 -28.99 1.99 -32.72
N LEU A 190 -27.93 1.67 -33.47
CA LEU A 190 -27.64 2.25 -34.78
C LEU A 190 -28.69 1.87 -35.83
N LEU A 191 -29.07 0.59 -35.89
CA LEU A 191 -30.11 0.10 -36.80
C LEU A 191 -31.48 0.71 -36.47
N GLN A 192 -31.79 0.85 -35.19
CA GLN A 192 -33.02 1.50 -34.73
C GLN A 192 -33.02 2.98 -35.08
N ALA A 193 -31.92 3.71 -34.85
CA ALA A 193 -31.79 5.12 -35.23
C ALA A 193 -31.89 5.34 -36.75
N GLN A 194 -31.32 4.45 -37.56
CA GLN A 194 -31.44 4.50 -39.02
C GLN A 194 -32.89 4.29 -39.49
N ARG A 195 -33.67 3.52 -38.73
CA ARG A 195 -35.08 3.24 -39.01
C ARG A 195 -36.02 4.34 -38.52
N ASP A 196 -35.71 4.96 -37.38
CA ASP A 196 -36.53 5.99 -36.74
C ASP A 196 -36.24 7.41 -37.27
N ASP A 197 -35.04 7.69 -37.79
CA ASP A 197 -34.69 8.98 -38.40
C ASP A 197 -33.70 8.81 -39.58
N PRO A 198 -34.19 8.46 -40.79
CA PRO A 198 -33.34 8.30 -41.98
C PRO A 198 -32.66 9.62 -42.42
N ASP A 199 -33.12 10.77 -41.90
CA ASP A 199 -32.57 12.09 -42.18
C ASP A 199 -31.56 12.57 -41.11
N ALA A 200 -31.36 11.81 -40.02
CA ALA A 200 -30.37 12.13 -38.99
C ALA A 200 -28.96 12.26 -39.57
N ILE A 201 -28.55 11.33 -40.44
CA ILE A 201 -27.22 11.37 -41.08
C ILE A 201 -27.05 12.63 -41.94
N TRP A 202 -28.12 13.07 -42.62
CA TRP A 202 -28.12 14.28 -43.44
C TRP A 202 -28.07 15.55 -42.58
N ARG A 203 -28.72 15.57 -41.41
CA ARG A 203 -28.66 16.69 -40.46
C ARG A 203 -27.29 16.86 -39.82
N TRP A 204 -26.60 15.77 -39.49
CA TRP A 204 -25.24 15.82 -38.95
C TRP A 204 -24.22 16.27 -40.00
N LYS A 205 -24.46 15.93 -41.28
CA LYS A 205 -23.70 16.47 -42.42
C LYS A 205 -23.96 17.95 -42.69
N ALA A 206 -25.12 18.48 -42.31
CA ALA A 206 -25.50 19.87 -42.58
C ALA A 206 -24.94 20.89 -41.58
N TRP A 207 -24.54 20.47 -40.37
CA TRP A 207 -24.03 21.37 -39.31
C TRP A 207 -22.52 21.22 -39.02
N GLY A 208 -21.81 20.43 -39.84
CA GLY A 208 -20.36 20.34 -39.82
C GLY A 208 -19.71 21.25 -40.87
N ARG A 209 -19.81 22.57 -40.70
CA ARG A 209 -18.90 23.52 -41.35
C ARG A 209 -18.73 24.78 -40.51
#